data_AF-A0A1B6ZA66-F1
#
_entry.id   AF-A0A1B6ZA66-F1
#
_cell.length_a   1.000
_cell.length_b   1.000
_cell.length_c   1.000
_cell.angle_alpha   90.00
_cell.angle_beta   90.00
_cell.angle_gamma   90.00
#
_symmetry.space_group_name_H-M   'P 1'
#
loop_
_entity.id
_entity.type
_entity.pdbx_description
1 polymer ?
#
loop_
_entity_poly.entity_id
_entity_poly.type
_entity_poly.pdbx_seq_one_letter_code
_entity_poly.pdbx_strand_id
1 'polypeptide(L)'
;MLIKQAMALPVFIIIPILFGLLQKMSPRLAKETYALQQTPKFERGQIMLPREAKWLDTYKKELLSFPHGKHDDFVDSTTLFLRAMDTGRIVELIHRARQAHCYDNDLVS
;
A
#
# COMPACT_ATOMS: atom_id res chain seq x y z
N MET A 1 -13.10 -36.05 -47.25
CA MET A 1 -13.14 -36.66 -45.91
C MET A 1 -11.78 -36.47 -45.23
N LEU A 2 -11.38 -35.21 -45.06
CA LEU A 2 -10.07 -34.81 -44.56
C LEU A 2 -10.30 -33.68 -43.57
N ILE A 3 -10.07 -33.98 -42.29
CA ILE A 3 -9.55 -33.08 -41.26
C ILE A 3 -10.18 -31.68 -41.24
N LYS A 4 -11.50 -31.61 -41.03
CA LYS A 4 -12.19 -30.36 -40.70
C LYS A 4 -13.10 -30.55 -39.49
N GLN A 5 -12.55 -30.92 -38.33
CA GLN A 5 -13.34 -30.85 -37.07
C GLN A 5 -12.45 -30.95 -35.82
N ALA A 6 -11.41 -30.14 -35.71
CA ALA A 6 -10.67 -30.03 -34.45
C ALA A 6 -9.90 -28.72 -34.45
N MET A 7 -10.45 -27.66 -33.85
CA MET A 7 -9.80 -26.42 -33.38
C MET A 7 -10.85 -25.32 -33.19
N ALA A 8 -12.00 -25.65 -32.62
CA ALA A 8 -12.98 -24.65 -32.23
C ALA A 8 -13.60 -25.11 -30.91
N LEU A 9 -12.88 -24.81 -29.82
CA LEU A 9 -13.32 -24.50 -28.46
C LEU A 9 -12.09 -24.64 -27.54
N PRO A 10 -11.85 -23.76 -26.55
CA PRO A 10 -12.49 -22.46 -26.32
C PRO A 10 -11.51 -21.41 -25.78
N VAL A 11 -11.24 -20.35 -26.56
CA VAL A 11 -10.75 -19.08 -25.98
C VAL A 11 -11.75 -18.57 -24.90
N PHE A 12 -13.02 -19.02 -24.97
CA PHE A 12 -14.07 -18.81 -23.97
C PHE A 12 -13.86 -19.43 -22.59
N ILE A 13 -12.98 -20.43 -22.39
CA ILE A 13 -12.64 -20.95 -21.03
C ILE A 13 -11.41 -20.23 -20.47
N ILE A 14 -10.50 -19.76 -21.33
CA ILE A 14 -9.28 -19.09 -20.89
C ILE A 14 -9.56 -17.68 -20.35
N ILE A 15 -10.52 -16.95 -20.96
CA ILE A 15 -10.92 -15.61 -20.51
C ILE A 15 -11.47 -15.60 -19.06
N PRO A 16 -12.42 -16.47 -18.64
CA PRO A 16 -12.90 -16.48 -17.26
C PRO A 16 -11.87 -16.98 -16.24
N ILE A 17 -10.95 -17.87 -16.61
CA ILE A 17 -9.86 -18.31 -15.72
C ILE A 17 -8.86 -17.17 -15.47
N LEU A 18 -8.56 -16.38 -16.52
CA LEU A 18 -7.71 -15.19 -16.39
C LEU A 18 -8.45 -14.01 -15.72
N PHE A 19 -9.77 -13.89 -15.91
CA PHE A 19 -10.63 -12.91 -15.23
C PHE A 19 -10.85 -13.24 -13.75
N GLY A 20 -10.82 -14.53 -13.35
CA GLY A 20 -10.89 -14.98 -11.96
C GLY A 20 -9.61 -14.70 -11.14
N LEU A 21 -8.48 -14.47 -11.81
CA LEU A 21 -7.21 -14.04 -11.19
C LEU A 21 -7.16 -12.53 -10.90
N LEU A 22 -8.11 -11.74 -11.44
CA LEU A 22 -8.39 -10.41 -10.93
C LEU A 22 -9.28 -10.52 -9.69
N GLN A 23 -8.79 -11.24 -8.67
CA GLN A 23 -9.32 -11.12 -7.33
C GLN A 23 -9.20 -9.64 -6.96
N LYS A 24 -10.33 -8.95 -7.03
CA LYS A 24 -10.58 -7.66 -6.42
C LYS A 24 -10.30 -7.86 -4.93
N MET A 25 -9.03 -7.74 -4.53
CA MET A 25 -8.64 -7.74 -3.13
C MET A 25 -9.54 -6.72 -2.47
N SER A 26 -10.39 -7.18 -1.56
CA SER A 26 -11.22 -6.24 -0.81
C SER A 26 -10.25 -5.23 -0.18
N PRO A 27 -10.58 -3.93 -0.16
CA PRO A 27 -9.69 -2.91 0.39
C PRO A 27 -9.19 -3.28 1.78
N ARG A 28 -10.03 -3.97 2.56
CA ARG A 28 -9.73 -4.49 3.90
C ARG A 28 -8.66 -5.59 3.91
N LEU A 29 -8.77 -6.60 3.05
CA LEU A 29 -7.79 -7.70 2.99
C LEU A 29 -6.41 -7.21 2.51
N ALA A 30 -6.40 -6.19 1.64
CA ALA A 30 -5.18 -5.51 1.23
C ALA A 30 -4.51 -4.78 2.40
N LYS A 31 -5.28 -4.02 3.21
CA LYS A 31 -4.77 -3.30 4.39
C LYS A 31 -4.13 -4.25 5.41
N GLU A 32 -4.80 -5.36 5.74
CA GLU A 32 -4.28 -6.37 6.66
C GLU A 32 -2.97 -6.97 6.15
N THR A 33 -2.92 -7.31 4.87
CA THR A 33 -1.70 -7.83 4.24
C THR A 33 -0.56 -6.82 4.29
N TYR A 34 -0.83 -5.54 4.03
CA TYR A 34 0.17 -4.48 4.12
C TYR A 34 0.64 -4.23 5.56
N ALA A 35 -0.26 -4.28 6.54
CA ALA A 35 0.12 -4.17 7.96
C ALA A 35 1.04 -5.32 8.38
N LEU A 36 0.70 -6.56 8.02
CA LEU A 36 1.51 -7.75 8.30
C LEU A 36 2.91 -7.68 7.66
N GLN A 37 3.03 -7.16 6.45
CA GLN A 37 4.33 -6.97 5.79
C GLN A 37 5.25 -6.01 6.55
N GLN A 38 4.69 -5.08 7.32
CA GLN A 38 5.44 -4.08 8.07
C GLN A 38 5.74 -4.52 9.51
N THR A 39 5.02 -5.50 10.07
CA THR A 39 5.25 -6.04 11.43
C THR A 39 6.73 -6.36 11.74
N PRO A 40 7.51 -7.00 10.84
CA PRO A 40 8.91 -7.29 11.13
C PRO A 40 9.78 -6.04 11.35
N LYS A 41 9.38 -4.88 10.82
CA LYS A 41 10.09 -3.60 11.05
C LYS A 41 9.80 -3.02 12.43
N PHE A 42 8.58 -3.22 12.94
CA PHE A 42 8.23 -2.89 14.32
C PHE A 42 9.01 -3.77 15.29
N GLU A 43 9.08 -5.08 15.04
CA GLU A 43 9.82 -6.04 15.88
C GLU A 43 11.33 -5.77 15.91
N ARG A 44 11.90 -5.34 14.78
CA ARG A 44 13.32 -4.95 14.70
C ARG A 44 13.62 -3.55 15.24
N GLY A 45 12.63 -2.82 15.77
CA GLY A 45 12.83 -1.47 16.30
C GLY A 45 13.24 -0.44 15.25
N GLN A 46 12.93 -0.67 13.96
CA GLN A 46 13.26 0.25 12.86
C GLN A 46 12.33 1.48 12.83
N ILE A 47 11.34 1.52 13.73
CA ILE A 47 10.35 2.60 13.85
C ILE A 47 10.60 3.30 15.18
N MET A 48 11.09 4.53 15.11
CA MET A 48 11.31 5.37 16.28
C MET A 48 10.10 6.27 16.47
N LEU A 49 9.40 6.10 17.59
CA LEU A 49 8.29 6.96 17.99
C LEU A 49 8.78 7.95 19.06
N PRO A 50 8.27 9.19 19.08
CA PRO A 50 8.58 10.14 20.14
C PRO A 50 8.13 9.59 21.50
N ARG A 51 9.01 9.70 22.51
CA ARG A 51 8.78 9.14 23.85
C ARG A 51 7.59 9.77 24.57
N GLU A 52 7.35 11.06 24.34
CA GLU A 52 6.34 11.86 25.04
C GLU A 52 5.42 12.58 24.06
N ALA A 53 4.63 11.81 23.31
CA ALA A 53 3.58 12.34 22.45
C ALA A 53 2.20 12.05 23.03
N LYS A 54 1.35 13.07 23.14
CA LYS A 54 -0.05 12.93 23.60
C LYS A 54 -0.86 11.95 22.72
N TRP A 55 -0.49 11.83 21.44
CA TRP A 55 -1.13 10.92 20.48
C TRP A 55 -0.60 9.48 20.56
N LEU A 56 0.48 9.20 21.30
CA LEU A 56 1.12 7.89 21.33
C LEU A 56 0.23 6.81 21.95
N ASP A 57 -0.52 7.17 23.00
CA ASP A 57 -1.44 6.24 23.65
C ASP A 57 -2.60 5.85 22.72
N THR A 58 -3.18 6.83 22.03
CA THR A 58 -4.20 6.61 21.00
C THR A 58 -3.67 5.74 19.86
N TYR A 59 -2.46 6.03 19.39
CA TYR A 59 -1.79 5.26 18.34
C TYR A 59 -1.57 3.80 18.72
N LYS A 60 -1.08 3.54 19.95
CA LYS A 60 -0.90 2.18 20.47
C LYS A 60 -2.21 1.44 20.61
N LYS A 61 -3.25 2.09 21.12
CA LYS A 61 -4.60 1.50 21.23
C LYS A 61 -5.14 1.10 19.87
N GLU A 62 -4.93 1.93 18.86
CA GLU A 62 -5.37 1.64 17.49
C GLU A 62 -4.60 0.48 16.87
N LEU A 63 -3.26 0.47 16.99
CA LEU A 63 -2.40 -0.64 16.55
C LEU A 63 -2.80 -1.99 17.17
N LEU A 64 -3.09 -2.00 18.48
CA LEU A 64 -3.47 -3.21 19.21
C LEU A 64 -4.91 -3.67 18.90
N SER A 65 -5.77 -2.74 18.47
CA SER A 65 -7.16 -3.05 18.12
C SER A 65 -7.31 -3.51 16.66
N PHE A 66 -6.29 -3.31 15.81
CA PHE A 66 -6.30 -3.76 14.43
C PHE A 66 -6.35 -5.30 14.36
N PRO A 67 -7.14 -5.91 13.44
CA PRO A 67 -7.95 -5.31 12.37
C PRO A 67 -9.40 -4.98 12.77
N HIS A 68 -9.79 -5.21 14.02
CA HIS A 68 -11.17 -5.09 14.51
C HIS A 68 -11.50 -3.73 15.13
N GLY A 69 -10.56 -2.79 15.09
CA GLY A 69 -10.71 -1.44 15.60
C GLY A 69 -11.72 -0.62 14.78
N LYS A 70 -12.35 0.36 15.44
CA LYS A 70 -13.28 1.29 14.79
C LYS A 70 -12.55 2.25 13.83
N HIS A 71 -11.27 2.51 14.08
CA HIS A 71 -10.41 3.40 13.32
C HIS A 71 -9.17 2.63 12.86
N ASP A 72 -8.76 2.84 11.60
CA ASP A 72 -7.56 2.27 11.01
C ASP A 72 -6.68 3.33 10.32
N ASP A 73 -7.02 4.61 10.46
CA ASP A 73 -6.38 5.74 9.76
C ASP A 73 -4.88 5.88 10.12
N PHE A 74 -4.51 5.64 11.38
CA PHE A 74 -3.11 5.72 11.80
C PHE A 74 -2.30 4.49 11.33
N VAL A 75 -2.93 3.32 11.30
CA VAL A 75 -2.30 2.08 10.80
C VAL A 75 -2.09 2.18 9.28
N ASP A 76 -3.09 2.67 8.55
CA ASP A 76 -3.02 2.91 7.12
C ASP A 76 -1.94 3.94 6.76
N SER A 77 -1.88 5.06 7.48
CA SER A 77 -0.86 6.09 7.25
C SER A 77 0.56 5.55 7.51
N THR A 78 0.73 4.75 8.57
CA THR A 78 2.03 4.16 8.90
C THR A 78 2.45 3.13 7.84
N THR A 79 1.55 2.23 7.44
CA THR A 79 1.86 1.20 6.43
C THR A 79 2.16 1.82 5.07
N LEU A 80 1.41 2.86 4.68
CA LEU A 80 1.66 3.62 3.46
C LEU A 80 3.02 4.31 3.49
N PHE A 81 3.37 4.95 4.60
CA PHE A 81 4.66 5.61 4.77
C PHE A 81 5.82 4.61 4.67
N LEU A 82 5.75 3.49 5.40
CA LEU A 82 6.78 2.46 5.38
C LEU A 82 6.97 1.85 3.98
N ARG A 83 5.87 1.65 3.25
CA ARG A 83 5.90 1.18 1.85
C ARG A 83 6.51 2.24 0.91
N ALA A 84 6.23 3.51 1.14
CA ALA A 84 6.85 4.60 0.39
C ALA A 84 8.36 4.67 0.64
N MET A 85 8.82 4.35 1.85
CA MET A 85 10.24 4.20 2.14
C MET A 85 10.87 3.01 1.42
N ASP A 86 10.20 1.84 1.40
CA ASP A 86 10.70 0.65 0.68
C ASP A 86 10.87 0.88 -0.83
N THR A 87 10.01 1.71 -1.41
CA THR A 87 10.02 2.00 -2.85
C THR A 87 10.92 3.17 -3.24
N GLY A 88 11.57 3.85 -2.28
CA GLY A 88 12.36 5.07 -2.54
C GLY A 88 11.53 6.29 -2.97
N ARG A 89 10.19 6.16 -3.03
CA ARG A 89 9.29 7.22 -3.49
C ARG A 89 9.31 8.45 -2.60
N ILE A 90 9.63 8.33 -1.31
CA ILE A 90 9.78 9.48 -0.42
C ILE A 90 10.86 10.43 -0.94
N VAL A 91 12.01 9.91 -1.38
CA VAL A 91 13.11 10.73 -1.91
C VAL A 91 12.70 11.41 -3.21
N GLU A 92 11.99 10.68 -4.08
CA GLU A 92 11.45 11.21 -5.33
C GLU A 92 10.42 12.33 -5.09
N LEU A 93 9.51 12.14 -4.13
CA LEU A 93 8.51 13.13 -3.76
C LEU A 93 9.14 14.37 -3.12
N ILE A 94 10.14 14.20 -2.25
CA ILE A 94 10.89 15.32 -1.66
C ILE A 94 11.64 16.09 -2.76
N HIS A 95 12.26 15.38 -3.70
CA HIS A 95 12.95 16.00 -4.83
C HIS A 95 11.98 16.80 -5.71
N ARG A 96 10.82 16.24 -6.03
CA ARG A 96 9.76 16.92 -6.79
C ARG A 96 9.21 18.13 -6.03
N ALA A 97 8.96 18.00 -4.74
CA ALA A 97 8.45 19.08 -3.90
C ALA A 97 9.47 20.23 -3.79
N ARG A 98 10.77 19.91 -3.64
CA ARG A 98 11.84 20.90 -3.69
C ARG A 98 11.89 21.59 -5.05
N GLN A 99 11.90 20.83 -6.15
CA GLN A 99 11.92 21.39 -7.51
C GLN A 99 10.73 22.31 -7.79
N ALA A 100 9.53 21.95 -7.33
CA ALA A 100 8.34 22.79 -7.46
C ALA A 100 8.47 24.10 -6.65
N HIS A 101 9.07 24.04 -5.45
CA HIS A 101 9.33 25.23 -4.63
C HIS A 101 10.43 26.13 -5.20
N CYS A 102 11.41 25.56 -5.91
CA CYS A 102 12.42 26.34 -6.64
C CYS A 102 11.77 27.11 -7.80
N TYR A 103 10.83 26.50 -8.53
CA TYR A 103 10.19 27.13 -9.68
C TYR A 103 9.23 28.28 -9.32
N ASP A 104 8.63 28.22 -8.12
CA ASP A 104 7.69 29.24 -7.65
C ASP A 104 8.40 30.53 -7.20
N ASN A 105 9.63 30.43 -6.67
CA ASN A 105 10.42 31.60 -6.27
C ASN A 105 11.05 32.35 -7.45
N ASP A 106 11.24 31.69 -8.60
CA ASP A 106 11.82 32.30 -9.81
C ASP A 106 10.80 33.08 -10.67
N LEU A 107 9.49 32.95 -10.38
CA LEU A 107 8.41 33.67 -11.08
C LEU A 107 8.01 35.00 -10.44
N VAL A 108 8.68 35.40 -9.35
CA VAL A 108 8.41 36.63 -8.58
C VAL A 108 9.56 37.65 -8.68
N SER A 109 10.52 37.44 -9.58
CA SER A 109 11.59 38.41 -9.93
C SER A 109 11.34 39.03 -11.31
#